data_AF-A0A6F9DW24-F1
#
_entry.id   AF-A0A6F9DW24-F1
#
_cell.length_a   1.000
_cell.length_b   1.000
_cell.length_c   1.000
_cell.angle_alpha   90.00
_cell.angle_beta   90.00
_cell.angle_gamma   90.00
#
_symmetry.space_group_name_H-M   'P 1'
#
loop_
_entity.id
_entity.type
_entity.pdbx_description
1 polymer ?
#
loop_
_entity_poly.entity_id
_entity_poly.type
_entity_poly.pdbx_seq_one_letter_code
_entity_poly.pdbx_strand_id
1 'polypeptide(L)'
;MASSEIYEELKDRLRYVLDELKLLTKQPDYRNANGETLQEHDKSTQRLCSQAHALIKDLENEVYQAPMSFRAGMNREIKRFKYDLDSIERNLEQRNPIHMRQATFGRGSSSSYSASPQEVSEQSTVLLGHKSLKRATDSIARSQMVSSENEAIGNNILNDLDTQREQLHRTRDRLEDTNVELTRSQKLLRSINRNVITNRIVLIGIIFLELVILGCVVYLRFFRNK
;
A
#
# COMPACT_ATOMS: atom_id res chain seq x y z
N MET A 1 -0.89 -5.05 -21.96
CA MET A 1 0.56 -5.01 -21.68
C MET A 1 1.01 -3.59 -21.31
N ALA A 2 0.65 -2.55 -22.06
CA ALA A 2 1.04 -1.15 -21.77
C ALA A 2 0.69 -0.63 -20.35
N SER A 3 -0.52 -0.90 -19.82
CA SER A 3 -0.94 -0.42 -18.48
C SER A 3 -0.11 -0.98 -17.32
N SER A 4 0.43 -2.21 -17.47
CA SER A 4 1.31 -2.79 -16.45
C SER A 4 2.70 -2.15 -16.44
N GLU A 5 3.19 -1.70 -17.58
CA GLU A 5 4.52 -1.09 -17.72
C GLU A 5 4.51 0.34 -17.17
N ILE A 6 3.45 1.10 -17.46
CA ILE A 6 3.22 2.44 -16.94
C ILE A 6 3.14 2.41 -15.40
N TYR A 7 2.40 1.45 -14.83
CA TYR A 7 2.31 1.31 -13.38
C TYR A 7 3.68 1.02 -12.72
N GLU A 8 4.48 0.14 -13.33
CA GLU A 8 5.81 -0.19 -12.82
C GLU A 8 6.76 1.02 -12.91
N GLU A 9 6.73 1.77 -14.01
CA GLU A 9 7.51 3.00 -14.17
C GLU A 9 7.13 4.06 -13.13
N LEU A 10 5.83 4.29 -12.92
CA LEU A 10 5.35 5.23 -11.89
C LEU A 10 5.77 4.78 -10.49
N LYS A 11 5.74 3.48 -10.21
CA LYS A 11 6.14 2.91 -8.93
C LYS A 11 7.62 3.12 -8.66
N ASP A 12 8.47 2.87 -9.65
CA ASP A 12 9.91 3.07 -9.52
C ASP A 12 10.25 4.55 -9.37
N ARG A 13 9.55 5.43 -10.09
CA ARG A 13 9.67 6.89 -9.90
C ARG A 13 9.26 7.33 -8.50
N LEU A 14 8.15 6.81 -7.97
CA LEU A 14 7.72 7.11 -6.60
C LEU A 14 8.72 6.61 -5.56
N ARG A 15 9.29 5.41 -5.74
CA ARG A 15 10.34 4.87 -4.86
C ARG A 15 11.57 5.77 -4.84
N TYR A 16 12.02 6.20 -6.02
CA TYR A 16 13.15 7.13 -6.15
C TYR A 16 12.89 8.42 -5.36
N VAL A 17 11.72 9.04 -5.55
CA VAL A 17 11.36 10.28 -4.84
C VAL A 17 11.29 10.04 -3.33
N LEU A 18 10.71 8.93 -2.87
CA LEU A 18 10.65 8.60 -1.44
C LEU A 18 12.04 8.36 -0.83
N ASP A 19 12.95 7.73 -1.57
CA ASP A 19 14.33 7.50 -1.10
C ASP A 19 15.14 8.80 -1.08
N GLU A 20 14.95 9.67 -2.07
CA GLU A 20 15.51 11.03 -2.08
C GLU A 20 15.00 11.85 -0.89
N LEU A 21 13.70 11.77 -0.60
CA LEU A 21 13.06 12.45 0.52
C LEU A 21 13.52 11.89 1.87
N LYS A 22 13.72 10.58 1.99
CA LYS A 22 14.34 9.94 3.16
C LYS A 22 15.80 10.39 3.35
N LEU A 23 16.57 10.52 2.27
CA LEU A 23 17.96 10.96 2.32
C LEU A 23 18.07 12.41 2.80
N LEU A 24 17.25 13.31 2.22
CA LEU A 24 17.13 14.70 2.64
C LEU A 24 16.69 14.80 4.11
N THR A 25 15.72 13.98 4.52
CA THR A 25 15.25 13.99 5.92
C THR A 25 16.30 13.46 6.90
N LYS A 26 17.21 12.56 6.47
CA LYS A 26 18.23 11.93 7.31
C LYS A 26 19.49 12.77 7.51
N GLN A 27 19.76 13.78 6.66
CA GLN A 27 20.94 14.63 6.81
C GLN A 27 20.98 15.31 8.20
N PRO A 28 22.11 15.28 8.93
CA PRO A 28 22.21 15.74 10.32
C PRO A 28 22.47 17.26 10.48
N ASP A 29 22.63 18.02 9.40
CA ASP A 29 23.19 19.38 9.45
C ASP A 29 22.20 20.54 9.74
N TYR A 30 20.90 20.27 9.83
CA TYR A 30 19.88 21.33 9.90
C TYR A 30 19.85 22.16 11.19
N ARG A 31 20.56 21.73 12.24
CA ARG A 31 20.58 22.49 13.50
C ARG A 31 21.52 23.71 13.40
N ASN A 32 22.52 23.68 12.52
CA ASN A 32 23.56 24.71 12.38
C ASN A 32 23.62 25.39 10.99
N ALA A 33 22.82 24.97 10.01
CA ALA A 33 22.82 25.57 8.67
C ALA A 33 22.24 27.00 8.67
N ASN A 34 22.78 27.87 7.81
CA ASN A 34 22.38 29.27 7.65
C ASN A 34 20.89 29.38 7.22
N GLY A 35 20.19 30.41 7.68
CA GLY A 35 18.73 30.57 7.48
C GLY A 35 18.26 30.51 6.02
N GLU A 36 19.12 30.90 5.07
CA GLU A 36 18.83 30.87 3.64
C GLU A 36 18.86 29.43 3.06
N THR A 37 19.87 28.65 3.43
CA THR A 37 19.97 27.22 3.05
C THR A 37 18.84 26.39 3.65
N LEU A 38 18.42 26.70 4.89
CA LEU A 38 17.27 26.05 5.53
C LEU A 38 15.97 26.26 4.76
N GLN A 39 15.72 27.50 4.30
CA GLN A 39 14.51 27.82 3.55
C GLN A 39 14.52 27.18 2.16
N GLU A 40 15.68 27.07 1.52
CA GLU A 40 15.83 26.36 0.24
C GLU A 40 15.61 24.86 0.39
N HIS A 41 16.16 24.24 1.45
CA HIS A 41 15.93 22.84 1.76
C HIS A 41 14.47 22.54 2.12
N ASP A 42 13.81 23.40 2.89
CA ASP A 42 12.39 23.27 3.22
C ASP A 42 11.51 23.35 1.97
N LYS A 43 11.75 24.34 1.10
CA LYS A 43 11.08 24.45 -0.21
C LYS A 43 11.32 23.22 -1.08
N SER A 44 12.54 22.70 -1.10
CA SER A 44 12.90 21.52 -1.90
C SER A 44 12.21 20.26 -1.40
N THR A 45 12.15 20.10 -0.08
CA THR A 45 11.45 19.00 0.58
C THR A 45 9.95 19.08 0.32
N GLN A 46 9.35 20.26 0.44
CA GLN A 46 7.92 20.47 0.17
C GLN A 46 7.56 20.20 -1.30
N ARG A 47 8.45 20.57 -2.24
CA ARG A 47 8.31 20.24 -3.67
C ARG A 47 8.32 18.73 -3.90
N LEU A 48 9.25 18.01 -3.26
CA LEU A 48 9.35 16.55 -3.37
C LEU A 48 8.14 15.85 -2.73
N CYS A 49 7.65 16.31 -1.58
CA CYS A 49 6.40 15.82 -0.99
C CYS A 49 5.23 15.99 -1.97
N SER A 50 5.08 17.18 -2.55
CA SER A 50 4.03 17.46 -3.54
C SER A 50 4.16 16.58 -4.79
N GLN A 51 5.38 16.34 -5.26
CA GLN A 51 5.65 15.46 -6.39
C GLN A 51 5.29 14.00 -6.05
N ALA A 52 5.63 13.51 -4.87
CA ALA A 52 5.27 12.18 -4.43
C ALA A 52 3.75 11.99 -4.30
N HIS A 53 3.03 13.00 -3.80
CA HIS A 53 1.56 13.00 -3.81
C HIS A 53 0.97 12.94 -5.22
N ALA A 54 1.53 13.69 -6.17
CA ALA A 54 1.09 13.64 -7.56
C ALA A 54 1.29 12.24 -8.16
N LEU A 55 2.46 11.63 -7.93
CA LEU A 55 2.75 10.27 -8.41
C LEU A 55 1.84 9.20 -7.76
N ILE A 56 1.50 9.35 -6.47
CA ILE A 56 0.53 8.48 -5.81
C ILE A 56 -0.85 8.60 -6.48
N LYS A 57 -1.30 9.82 -6.80
CA LYS A 57 -2.57 10.04 -7.50
C LYS A 57 -2.55 9.43 -8.90
N ASP A 58 -1.44 9.52 -9.61
CA ASP A 58 -1.30 8.91 -10.93
C ASP A 58 -1.29 7.38 -10.85
N LEU A 59 -0.64 6.79 -9.83
CA LEU A 59 -0.71 5.35 -9.55
C LEU A 59 -2.13 4.90 -9.24
N GLU A 60 -2.90 5.67 -8.46
CA GLU A 60 -4.31 5.39 -8.19
C GLU A 60 -5.13 5.37 -9.48
N ASN A 61 -4.94 6.37 -10.35
CA ASN A 61 -5.59 6.43 -11.66
C ASN A 61 -5.26 5.22 -12.53
N GLU A 62 -4.01 4.76 -12.53
CA GLU A 62 -3.60 3.58 -13.29
C GLU A 62 -4.23 2.29 -12.71
N VAL A 63 -4.36 2.18 -11.39
CA VAL A 63 -5.07 1.08 -10.73
C VAL A 63 -6.56 1.05 -11.10
N TYR A 64 -7.20 2.20 -11.27
CA TYR A 64 -8.58 2.27 -11.76
C TYR A 64 -8.73 1.75 -13.20
N GLN A 65 -7.68 1.81 -14.02
CA GLN A 65 -7.68 1.29 -15.39
C GLN A 65 -7.25 -0.18 -15.48
N ALA A 66 -6.54 -0.68 -14.47
CA ALA A 66 -6.05 -2.06 -14.42
C ALA A 66 -7.16 -3.12 -14.25
N PRO A 67 -6.92 -4.39 -14.64
CA PRO A 67 -7.87 -5.50 -14.43
C PRO A 67 -8.09 -5.83 -12.94
N MET A 68 -9.29 -6.29 -12.58
CA MET A 68 -9.69 -6.54 -11.18
C MET A 68 -8.77 -7.51 -10.41
N SER A 69 -8.12 -8.46 -11.08
CA SER A 69 -7.20 -9.41 -10.47
C SER A 69 -5.94 -8.77 -9.88
N PHE A 70 -5.49 -7.63 -10.41
CA PHE A 70 -4.26 -6.95 -9.98
C PHE A 70 -4.54 -5.78 -9.01
N ARG A 71 -5.74 -5.21 -9.04
CA ARG A 71 -6.13 -4.05 -8.21
C ARG A 71 -5.91 -4.26 -6.72
N ALA A 72 -6.20 -5.44 -6.19
CA ALA A 72 -6.06 -5.72 -4.76
C ALA A 72 -4.60 -5.64 -4.29
N GLY A 73 -3.66 -6.18 -5.08
CA GLY A 73 -2.23 -6.10 -4.81
C GLY A 73 -1.69 -4.68 -4.95
N MET A 74 -2.04 -4.00 -6.04
CA MET A 74 -1.60 -2.62 -6.31
C MET A 74 -2.11 -1.64 -5.25
N ASN A 75 -3.37 -1.75 -4.82
CA ASN A 75 -3.92 -0.90 -3.74
C ASN A 75 -3.20 -1.11 -2.41
N ARG A 76 -2.75 -2.34 -2.10
CA ARG A 76 -1.97 -2.60 -0.89
C ARG A 76 -0.62 -1.90 -0.94
N GLU A 77 0.03 -1.87 -2.10
CA GLU A 77 1.30 -1.17 -2.31
C GLU A 77 1.14 0.35 -2.23
N ILE A 78 0.09 0.91 -2.86
CA ILE A 78 -0.23 2.34 -2.78
C ILE A 78 -0.45 2.77 -1.33
N LYS A 79 -1.20 1.98 -0.54
CA LYS A 79 -1.39 2.25 0.90
C LYS A 79 -0.06 2.26 1.66
N ARG A 80 0.87 1.35 1.34
CA ARG A 80 2.21 1.33 1.94
C ARG A 80 3.01 2.59 1.58
N PHE A 81 2.98 3.03 0.32
CA PHE A 81 3.66 4.26 -0.09
C PHE A 81 3.07 5.50 0.58
N LYS A 82 1.74 5.57 0.75
CA LYS A 82 1.08 6.64 1.51
C LYS A 82 1.54 6.69 2.97
N TYR A 83 1.65 5.53 3.62
CA TYR A 83 2.16 5.43 4.99
C TYR A 83 3.62 5.88 5.08
N ASP A 84 4.48 5.42 4.16
CA ASP A 84 5.88 5.86 4.10
C ASP A 84 5.95 7.38 3.95
N LEU A 85 5.14 7.99 3.08
CA LEU A 85 5.11 9.43 2.87
C LEU A 85 4.66 10.19 4.13
N ASP A 86 3.54 9.81 4.76
CA ASP A 86 3.04 10.41 6.01
C ASP A 86 4.06 10.28 7.15
N SER A 87 4.77 9.15 7.23
CA SER A 87 5.82 8.97 8.22
C SER A 87 6.97 9.95 8.01
N ILE A 88 7.36 10.24 6.76
CA ILE A 88 8.45 11.18 6.48
C ILE A 88 7.99 12.62 6.71
N GLU A 89 6.76 12.96 6.30
CA GLU A 89 6.16 14.27 6.54
C GLU A 89 6.11 14.61 8.04
N ARG A 90 5.69 13.66 8.90
CA ARG A 90 5.73 13.83 10.36
C ARG A 90 7.15 14.01 10.90
N ASN A 91 8.12 13.28 10.37
CA ASN A 91 9.53 13.45 10.77
C ASN A 91 10.06 14.83 10.36
N LEU A 92 9.62 15.36 9.21
CA LEU A 92 9.95 16.70 8.76
C LEU A 92 9.30 17.77 9.62
N GLU A 93 8.02 17.64 9.95
CA GLU A 93 7.29 18.58 10.79
C GLU A 93 7.85 18.64 12.22
N GLN A 94 8.21 17.49 12.80
CA GLN A 94 8.90 17.43 14.10
C GLN A 94 10.31 18.02 14.06
N ARG A 95 11.01 17.90 12.93
CA ARG A 95 12.36 18.47 12.74
C ARG A 95 12.34 19.94 12.36
N ASN A 96 11.25 20.46 11.80
CA ASN A 96 11.21 21.79 11.21
C ASN A 96 11.32 22.86 12.31
N PRO A 97 12.53 23.42 12.55
CA PRO A 97 12.73 24.36 13.62
C PRO A 97 12.24 25.74 13.21
N ILE A 98 11.73 25.95 11.99
CA ILE A 98 11.30 27.27 11.50
C ILE A 98 10.05 27.75 12.27
N HIS A 99 9.12 26.85 12.58
CA HIS A 99 7.95 27.20 13.41
C HIS A 99 8.33 27.51 14.87
N MET A 100 9.34 26.83 15.40
CA MET A 100 9.80 27.03 16.78
C MET A 100 10.82 28.16 16.91
N ARG A 101 11.67 28.39 15.90
CA ARG A 101 12.64 29.49 15.82
C ARG A 101 11.97 30.81 15.52
N GLN A 102 10.89 30.86 14.75
CA GLN A 102 10.16 32.12 14.54
C GLN A 102 9.41 32.57 15.80
N ALA A 103 9.03 31.62 16.68
CA ALA A 103 8.57 31.90 18.04
C ALA A 103 9.72 32.25 19.02
N THR A 104 10.96 31.81 18.75
CA THR A 104 12.13 32.02 19.63
C THR A 104 13.03 33.18 19.21
N PHE A 105 12.94 33.69 17.97
CA PHE A 105 13.63 34.91 17.53
C PHE A 105 13.06 36.20 18.16
N GLY A 106 11.96 36.08 18.93
CA GLY A 106 11.50 37.12 19.87
C GLY A 106 11.99 36.94 21.30
N ARG A 107 12.79 35.90 21.61
CA ARG A 107 13.18 35.54 22.97
C ARG A 107 14.64 35.04 23.03
N GLY A 108 15.55 35.99 23.16
CA GLY A 108 16.86 35.75 23.76
C GLY A 108 18.00 35.42 22.78
N SER A 109 18.54 36.46 22.14
CA SER A 109 19.98 36.50 21.86
C SER A 109 20.61 37.65 22.65
N SER A 110 20.54 37.55 23.98
CA SER A 110 21.37 38.33 24.89
C SER A 110 22.74 37.65 24.98
N SER A 111 23.62 37.90 24.03
CA SER A 111 25.04 37.79 24.30
C SER A 111 25.80 38.76 23.42
N SER A 112 26.54 39.64 24.11
CA SER A 112 27.58 40.50 23.57
C SER A 112 27.07 41.66 22.72
N TYR A 113 26.79 42.81 23.35
CA TYR A 113 27.58 44.04 23.13
C TYR A 113 27.16 45.11 24.14
N SER A 114 28.18 45.83 24.59
CA SER A 114 28.19 46.89 25.59
C SER A 114 27.13 47.97 25.39
N ALA A 115 26.60 48.43 26.52
CA ALA A 115 25.58 49.45 26.66
C ALA A 115 25.98 50.83 26.07
N SER A 116 25.02 51.43 25.36
CA SER A 116 24.70 52.86 25.47
C SER A 116 23.18 53.02 25.33
N PRO A 117 22.50 53.80 26.19
CA PRO A 117 21.04 53.85 26.25
C PRO A 117 20.51 54.93 25.31
N GLN A 118 19.66 54.57 24.34
CA GLN A 118 18.87 55.56 23.62
C GLN A 118 17.45 55.06 23.41
N GLU A 119 16.56 55.81 24.03
CA GLU A 119 15.13 55.62 24.28
C GLU A 119 14.28 55.70 23.01
N VAL A 120 14.56 54.85 22.03
CA VAL A 120 13.67 54.71 20.88
C VAL A 120 13.33 53.24 20.76
N SER A 121 12.03 52.93 20.88
CA SER A 121 11.37 51.77 20.26
C SER A 121 10.70 50.74 21.18
N GLU A 122 10.28 51.08 22.40
CA GLU A 122 9.40 50.18 23.18
C GLU A 122 8.04 49.97 22.49
N GLN A 123 7.47 51.00 21.87
CA GLN A 123 6.17 50.89 21.20
C GLN A 123 6.20 50.03 19.94
N SER A 124 7.32 50.00 19.21
CA SER A 124 7.42 49.22 17.97
C SER A 124 7.73 47.74 18.26
N THR A 125 8.44 47.43 19.35
CA THR A 125 8.68 46.03 19.78
C THR A 125 7.38 45.36 20.22
N VAL A 126 6.50 46.08 20.91
CA VAL A 126 5.20 45.55 21.35
C VAL A 126 4.26 45.33 20.16
N LEU A 127 4.23 46.26 19.19
CA LEU A 127 3.44 46.13 17.96
C LEU A 127 3.92 44.98 17.05
N LEU A 128 5.23 44.76 16.96
CA LEU A 128 5.79 43.58 16.28
C LEU A 128 5.44 42.29 17.03
N GLY A 129 5.51 42.29 18.36
CA GLY A 129 5.09 41.15 19.19
C GLY A 129 3.64 40.76 18.93
N HIS A 130 2.73 41.73 18.87
CA HIS A 130 1.31 41.50 18.60
C HIS A 130 1.04 40.94 17.19
N LYS A 131 1.79 41.40 16.17
CA LYS A 131 1.69 40.86 14.80
C LYS A 131 2.22 39.43 14.69
N SER A 132 3.32 39.09 15.37
CA SER A 132 3.83 37.72 15.43
C SER A 132 2.87 36.79 16.15
N LEU A 133 2.27 37.25 17.26
CA LEU A 133 1.32 36.46 18.04
C LEU A 133 0.03 36.19 17.26
N LYS A 134 -0.48 37.20 16.54
CA LYS A 134 -1.63 37.02 15.64
C LYS A 134 -1.33 36.01 14.53
N ARG A 135 -0.15 36.08 13.91
CA ARG A 135 0.27 35.12 12.88
C ARG A 135 0.45 33.70 13.43
N ALA A 136 1.01 33.56 14.63
CA ALA A 136 1.13 32.27 15.31
C ALA A 136 -0.25 31.67 15.63
N THR A 137 -1.19 32.51 16.09
CA THR A 137 -2.58 32.11 16.37
C THR A 137 -3.29 31.64 15.11
N ASP A 138 -3.17 32.41 14.01
CA ASP A 138 -3.74 32.02 12.71
C ASP A 138 -3.10 30.73 12.17
N SER A 139 -1.80 30.51 12.42
CA SER A 139 -1.09 29.29 12.02
C SER A 139 -1.52 28.07 12.83
N ILE A 140 -1.72 28.24 14.14
CA ILE A 140 -2.23 27.19 15.03
C ILE A 140 -3.66 26.82 14.63
N ALA A 141 -4.53 27.81 14.40
CA ALA A 141 -5.91 27.57 13.97
C ALA A 141 -5.98 26.78 12.65
N ARG A 142 -5.12 27.13 11.67
CA ARG A 142 -5.01 26.36 10.42
C ARG A 142 -4.48 24.95 10.65
N SER A 143 -3.45 24.77 11.47
CA SER A 143 -2.89 23.44 11.76
C SER A 143 -3.91 22.55 12.47
N GLN A 144 -4.75 23.13 13.33
CA GLN A 144 -5.79 22.40 14.05
C GLN A 144 -6.91 21.92 13.10
N MET A 145 -7.26 22.73 12.10
CA MET A 145 -8.20 22.36 11.05
C MET A 145 -7.64 21.27 10.12
N VAL A 146 -6.37 21.39 9.71
CA VAL A 146 -5.71 20.37 8.88
C VAL A 146 -5.52 19.06 9.68
N SER A 147 -5.20 19.14 10.97
CA SER A 147 -5.08 17.97 11.84
C SER A 147 -6.42 17.26 12.02
N SER A 148 -7.53 17.98 12.16
CA SER A 148 -8.85 17.35 12.29
C SER A 148 -9.35 16.73 10.99
N GLU A 149 -9.04 17.35 9.85
CA GLU A 149 -9.30 16.78 8.52
C GLU A 149 -8.47 15.51 8.31
N ASN A 150 -7.19 15.52 8.71
CA ASN A 150 -6.32 14.34 8.66
C ASN A 150 -6.75 13.24 9.64
N GLU A 151 -7.24 13.56 10.84
CA GLU A 151 -7.84 12.58 11.75
C GLU A 151 -9.07 11.93 11.13
N ALA A 152 -9.93 12.71 10.45
CA ALA A 152 -11.09 12.17 9.75
C ALA A 152 -10.69 11.25 8.59
N ILE A 153 -9.66 11.60 7.82
CA ILE A 153 -9.11 10.75 6.75
C ILE A 153 -8.51 9.48 7.34
N GLY A 154 -7.72 9.57 8.42
CA GLY A 154 -7.14 8.43 9.11
C GLY A 154 -8.20 7.47 9.68
N ASN A 155 -9.29 8.01 10.21
CA ASN A 155 -10.40 7.22 10.75
C ASN A 155 -11.19 6.51 9.64
N ASN A 156 -11.41 7.16 8.49
CA ASN A 156 -12.00 6.52 7.31
C ASN A 156 -11.10 5.39 6.77
N ILE A 157 -9.77 5.61 6.72
CA ILE A 157 -8.82 4.58 6.30
C ILE A 157 -8.83 3.38 7.28
N LEU A 158 -8.94 3.63 8.58
CA LEU A 158 -9.01 2.57 9.60
C LEU A 158 -10.29 1.73 9.44
N ASN A 159 -11.44 2.37 9.21
CA ASN A 159 -12.71 1.68 8.93
C ASN A 159 -12.64 0.85 7.64
N ASP A 160 -12.01 1.38 6.59
CA ASP A 160 -11.82 0.66 5.32
C ASP A 160 -10.89 -0.55 5.47
N LEU A 161 -9.85 -0.44 6.31
CA LEU A 161 -8.95 -1.55 6.63
C LEU A 161 -9.66 -2.64 7.45
N ASP A 162 -10.54 -2.26 8.37
CA ASP A 162 -11.32 -3.22 9.15
C ASP A 162 -12.35 -3.95 8.26
N THR A 163 -12.99 -3.21 7.35
CA THR A 163 -13.88 -3.78 6.33
C THR A 163 -13.11 -4.74 5.40
N GLN A 164 -11.87 -4.37 4.98
CA GLN A 164 -11.01 -5.26 4.19
C GLN A 164 -10.55 -6.49 4.97
N ARG A 165 -10.31 -6.38 6.29
CA ARG A 165 -10.01 -7.52 7.16
C ARG A 165 -11.18 -8.50 7.20
N GLU A 166 -12.41 -7.99 7.32
CA GLU A 166 -13.61 -8.82 7.32
C GLU A 166 -13.84 -9.49 5.95
N GLN A 167 -13.57 -8.79 4.84
CA GLN A 167 -13.61 -9.39 3.49
C GLN A 167 -12.54 -10.47 3.29
N LEU A 168 -11.33 -10.29 3.82
CA LEU A 168 -10.29 -11.33 3.83
C LEU A 168 -10.71 -12.54 4.67
N HIS A 169 -11.35 -12.32 5.82
CA HIS A 169 -11.89 -13.40 6.64
C HIS A 169 -12.95 -14.19 5.86
N ARG A 170 -13.94 -13.52 5.27
CA ARG A 170 -14.98 -14.17 4.46
C ARG A 170 -14.42 -14.91 3.23
N THR A 171 -13.38 -14.36 2.60
CA THR A 171 -12.73 -15.02 1.45
C THR A 171 -11.95 -16.25 1.89
N ARG A 172 -11.31 -16.20 3.07
CA ARG A 172 -10.65 -17.35 3.69
C ARG A 172 -11.64 -18.46 4.04
N ASP A 173 -12.76 -18.10 4.66
CA ASP A 173 -13.83 -19.06 5.00
C ASP A 173 -14.38 -19.74 3.74
N ARG A 174 -14.62 -18.96 2.67
CA ARG A 174 -15.05 -19.50 1.36
C ARG A 174 -13.99 -20.39 0.69
N LEU A 175 -12.70 -20.09 0.87
CA LEU A 175 -11.60 -20.92 0.35
C LEU A 175 -11.49 -22.25 1.11
N GLU A 176 -11.76 -22.23 2.42
CA GLU A 176 -11.85 -23.44 3.24
C GLU A 176 -13.05 -24.30 2.82
N ASP A 177 -14.21 -23.69 2.62
CA ASP A 177 -15.41 -24.36 2.08
C ASP A 177 -15.18 -24.93 0.67
N THR A 178 -14.48 -24.18 -0.20
CA THR A 178 -14.14 -24.64 -1.56
C THR A 178 -13.19 -25.85 -1.50
N ASN A 179 -12.26 -25.92 -0.54
CA ASN A 179 -11.43 -27.12 -0.35
C ASN A 179 -12.25 -28.34 0.06
N VAL A 180 -13.29 -28.14 0.88
CA VAL A 180 -14.23 -29.21 1.25
C VAL A 180 -15.03 -29.67 0.03
N GLU A 181 -15.51 -28.76 -0.82
CA GLU A 181 -16.22 -29.08 -2.05
C GLU A 181 -15.34 -29.74 -3.12
N LEU A 182 -14.07 -29.33 -3.24
CA LEU A 182 -13.08 -29.98 -4.09
C LEU A 182 -12.80 -31.41 -3.62
N THR A 183 -12.71 -31.63 -2.30
CA THR A 183 -12.55 -32.97 -1.73
C THR A 183 -13.77 -33.86 -2.02
N ARG A 184 -14.99 -33.32 -1.96
CA ARG A 184 -16.22 -34.04 -2.38
C ARG A 184 -16.21 -34.35 -3.87
N SER A 185 -15.80 -33.39 -4.71
CA SER A 185 -15.73 -33.56 -6.16
C SER A 185 -14.70 -34.62 -6.57
N GLN A 186 -13.53 -34.64 -5.92
CA GLN A 186 -12.55 -35.72 -6.10
C GLN A 186 -13.10 -37.08 -5.68
N LYS A 187 -13.85 -37.15 -4.58
CA LYS A 187 -14.50 -38.39 -4.12
C LYS A 187 -15.53 -38.89 -5.13
N LEU A 188 -16.30 -37.99 -5.75
CA LEU A 188 -17.26 -38.32 -6.81
C LEU A 188 -16.55 -38.82 -8.07
N LEU A 189 -15.50 -38.14 -8.52
CA LEU A 189 -14.70 -38.56 -9.69
C LEU A 189 -14.05 -39.93 -9.48
N ARG A 190 -13.53 -40.20 -8.26
CA ARG A 190 -13.01 -41.54 -7.91
C ARG A 190 -14.10 -42.62 -7.97
N SER A 191 -15.33 -42.31 -7.56
CA SER A 191 -16.48 -43.22 -7.66
C SER A 191 -16.84 -43.52 -9.12
N ILE A 192 -16.93 -42.48 -9.96
CA ILE A 192 -17.18 -42.62 -11.41
C ILE A 192 -16.10 -43.48 -12.06
N ASN A 193 -14.82 -43.20 -11.76
CA ASN A 193 -13.70 -43.96 -12.33
C ASN A 193 -13.74 -45.45 -11.93
N ARG A 194 -14.09 -45.76 -10.67
CA ARG A 194 -14.20 -47.15 -10.21
C ARG A 194 -15.30 -47.93 -10.94
N ASN A 195 -16.44 -47.27 -11.18
CA ASN A 195 -17.55 -47.88 -11.92
C ASN A 195 -17.17 -48.13 -13.39
N VAL A 196 -16.44 -47.21 -14.01
CA VAL A 196 -15.94 -47.37 -15.39
C VAL A 196 -14.95 -48.54 -15.49
N ILE A 197 -14.02 -48.68 -14.54
CA ILE A 197 -13.06 -49.79 -14.52
C ILE A 197 -13.80 -51.13 -14.37
N THR A 198 -14.78 -51.20 -13.47
CA THR A 198 -15.58 -52.41 -13.25
C THR A 198 -16.32 -52.82 -14.52
N ASN A 199 -16.97 -51.88 -15.20
CA ASN A 199 -17.66 -52.13 -16.46
C ASN A 199 -16.71 -52.62 -17.56
N ARG A 200 -15.49 -52.08 -17.64
CA ARG A 200 -14.47 -52.54 -18.59
C ARG A 200 -14.04 -53.99 -18.33
N ILE A 201 -13.84 -54.37 -17.06
CA ILE A 201 -13.47 -55.74 -16.68
C ILE A 201 -14.58 -56.75 -17.02
N VAL A 202 -15.84 -56.40 -16.71
CA VAL A 202 -17.00 -57.25 -17.06
C VAL A 202 -17.10 -57.47 -18.57
N LEU A 203 -16.92 -56.40 -19.37
CA LEU A 203 -16.96 -56.49 -20.82
C LEU A 203 -15.86 -57.40 -21.39
N ILE A 204 -14.63 -57.29 -20.90
CA ILE A 204 -13.53 -58.19 -21.30
C ILE A 204 -13.85 -59.65 -20.93
N GLY A 205 -14.46 -59.88 -19.75
CA GLY A 205 -14.86 -61.21 -19.31
C GLY A 205 -15.90 -61.87 -20.23
N ILE A 206 -16.89 -61.11 -20.69
CA ILE A 206 -17.91 -61.62 -21.62
C ILE A 206 -17.28 -62.01 -22.97
N ILE A 207 -16.40 -61.17 -23.53
CA ILE A 207 -15.69 -61.46 -24.79
C ILE A 207 -14.84 -62.73 -24.65
N PHE A 208 -14.13 -62.88 -23.53
CA PHE A 208 -13.34 -64.09 -23.27
C PHE A 208 -14.22 -65.34 -23.19
N LEU A 209 -15.37 -65.26 -22.51
CA LEU A 209 -16.33 -66.35 -22.41
C LEU A 209 -16.86 -66.76 -23.80
N GLU A 210 -17.19 -65.81 -24.66
CA GLU A 210 -17.63 -66.08 -26.03
C GLU A 210 -16.56 -66.80 -26.85
N LEU A 211 -15.29 -66.37 -26.75
CA LEU A 211 -14.18 -67.03 -27.45
C LEU A 211 -13.98 -68.47 -26.99
N VAL A 212 -14.11 -68.74 -25.68
CA VAL A 212 -14.01 -70.10 -25.13
C VAL A 212 -15.13 -71.00 -25.67
N ILE A 213 -16.37 -70.50 -25.68
CA ILE A 213 -17.52 -71.26 -26.21
C ILE A 213 -17.31 -71.56 -27.70
N LEU A 214 -16.93 -70.55 -28.49
CA LEU A 214 -16.69 -70.70 -29.92
C LEU A 214 -15.55 -71.70 -30.19
N GLY A 215 -14.44 -71.58 -29.45
CA GLY A 215 -13.33 -72.53 -29.53
C GLY A 215 -13.75 -73.96 -29.17
N CYS A 216 -14.54 -74.14 -28.12
CA CYS A 216 -15.05 -75.44 -27.70
C CYS A 216 -15.98 -76.07 -28.76
N VAL A 217 -16.89 -75.27 -29.35
CA VAL A 217 -17.78 -75.73 -30.43
C VAL A 217 -16.98 -76.12 -31.68
N VAL A 218 -15.99 -75.33 -32.08
CA VAL A 218 -15.11 -75.65 -33.22
C VAL A 218 -14.31 -76.93 -32.94
N TYR A 219 -13.75 -77.07 -31.73
CA TYR A 219 -13.02 -78.27 -31.33
C TYR A 219 -13.90 -79.52 -31.39
N LEU A 220 -15.10 -79.47 -30.82
CA LEU A 220 -16.05 -80.59 -30.85
C LEU A 220 -16.52 -80.90 -32.27
N ARG A 221 -16.79 -79.89 -33.10
CA ARG A 221 -17.18 -80.10 -34.50
C ARG A 221 -16.05 -80.72 -35.31
N PHE A 222 -14.82 -80.22 -35.17
CA PHE A 222 -13.66 -80.72 -35.92
C PHE A 222 -13.30 -82.15 -35.49
N PHE A 223 -13.34 -82.44 -34.20
CA PHE A 223 -12.99 -83.76 -33.69
C PHE A 223 -14.09 -84.80 -33.90
N ARG A 224 -15.38 -84.38 -33.97
CA ARG A 224 -16.50 -85.30 -34.21
C ARG A 224 -16.86 -85.50 -35.69
N ASN A 225 -16.35 -84.66 -36.59
CA ASN A 225 -16.47 -84.83 -38.05
C ASN A 225 -15.24 -85.50 -38.70
N LYS A 226 -14.33 -86.07 -37.90
CA LYS A 226 -13.21 -86.89 -38.37
C LYS A 226 -13.42 -88.33 -37.90
#